data_AF-A0A1C6F9W9-F1
#
_entry.id   AF-A0A1C6F9W9-F1
#
_cell.length_a   1.000
_cell.length_b   1.000
_cell.length_c   1.000
_cell.angle_alpha   90.00
_cell.angle_beta   90.00
_cell.angle_gamma   90.00
#
_symmetry.space_group_name_H-M   'P 1'
#
loop_
_entity.id
_entity.type
_entity.pdbx_description
1 polymer ?
#
loop_
_entity_poly.entity_id
_entity_poly.type
_entity_poly.pdbx_seq_one_letter_code
_entity_poly.pdbx_strand_id
1 'polypeptide(L)'
;MKKIKKILVFMCVLTCVFALTACGNSKAKKASFDYTESDLVSAVTTNTETVAEWEDKTIDDAMEQYDDSDESEAALKKGLEQFKAARKEAGEFVGFYLDKDENPKYTLTEDTDSVTIKLKAQFKKRDVNITYTFGMIDKNLSITSMTYEPKYTIGETMKKAALNTVMGMGTVIIVLVFLSLLIGLFKYVGKAEKAIANKKNSKKDTAVDNTVEQITTKEEIETTNDEELVAVITAAIAASSQTSGDGFVVRSIKRVQNRNWK
;
A
#
# COMPACT_ATOMS: atom_id res chain seq x y z
N MET A 1 0.61 -10.78 39.05
CA MET A 1 0.90 -10.33 37.66
C MET A 1 -0.19 -9.46 37.02
N LYS A 2 -1.50 -9.76 37.13
CA LYS A 2 -2.57 -8.95 36.48
C LYS A 2 -2.69 -7.49 36.96
N LYS A 3 -2.45 -7.20 38.25
CA LYS A 3 -2.54 -5.82 38.79
C LYS A 3 -1.35 -4.94 38.37
N ILE A 4 -0.14 -5.51 38.28
CA ILE A 4 1.07 -4.81 37.82
C ILE A 4 0.96 -4.40 36.34
N LYS A 5 0.40 -5.25 35.47
CA LYS A 5 0.14 -4.90 34.06
C LYS A 5 -0.87 -3.75 33.90
N LYS A 6 -1.89 -3.68 34.75
CA LYS A 6 -2.89 -2.58 34.74
C LYS A 6 -2.29 -1.25 35.21
N ILE A 7 -1.47 -1.28 36.26
CA ILE A 7 -0.77 -0.10 36.78
C ILE A 7 0.26 0.42 35.76
N LEU A 8 0.99 -0.48 35.09
CA LEU A 8 2.00 -0.12 34.10
C LEU A 8 1.37 0.49 32.83
N VAL A 9 0.22 -0.03 32.38
CA VAL A 9 -0.53 0.57 31.27
C VAL A 9 -1.10 1.94 31.66
N PHE A 10 -1.62 2.08 32.88
CA PHE A 10 -2.15 3.35 33.37
C PHE A 10 -1.05 4.41 33.50
N MET A 11 0.13 4.04 33.99
CA MET A 11 1.29 4.93 34.05
C MET A 11 1.78 5.34 32.65
N CYS A 12 1.81 4.40 31.69
CA CYS A 12 2.25 4.67 30.32
C CYS A 12 1.30 5.66 29.61
N VAL A 13 -0.02 5.47 29.77
CA VAL A 13 -1.03 6.40 29.23
C VAL A 13 -0.92 7.77 29.91
N LEU A 14 -0.67 7.82 31.22
CA LEU A 14 -0.50 9.07 31.94
C LEU A 14 0.76 9.84 31.50
N THR A 15 1.88 9.14 31.25
CA THR A 15 3.10 9.75 30.68
C THR A 15 2.90 10.25 29.25
N CYS A 16 2.09 9.57 28.44
CA CYS A 16 1.73 10.05 27.10
C CYS A 16 0.85 11.33 27.16
N VAL A 17 0.01 11.48 28.19
CA VAL A 17 -0.82 12.67 28.38
C VAL A 17 0.02 13.86 28.91
N PHE A 18 0.99 13.62 29.80
CA PHE A 18 1.88 14.68 30.29
C PHE A 18 2.94 15.13 29.26
N ALA A 19 3.35 14.25 28.34
CA ALA A 19 4.24 14.60 27.24
C ALA A 19 3.61 15.61 26.24
N LEU A 20 2.27 15.76 26.22
CA LEU A 20 1.56 16.73 25.38
C LEU A 20 1.48 18.13 26.02
N THR A 21 1.80 18.28 27.31
CA THR A 21 1.73 19.57 28.03
C THR A 21 3.06 20.31 28.15
N ALA A 22 4.14 19.75 27.56
CA ALA A 22 5.48 20.33 27.59
C ALA A 22 5.83 21.12 26.31
N CYS A 23 4.89 21.92 25.79
CA CYS A 23 5.26 23.11 25.01
C CYS A 23 5.33 24.28 25.99
N GLY A 24 6.40 24.25 26.79
CA GLY A 24 6.74 25.35 27.69
C GLY A 24 6.95 26.62 26.89
N ASN A 25 6.25 27.67 27.31
CA ASN A 25 6.34 29.04 26.85
C ASN A 25 7.80 29.51 26.75
N SER A 26 8.43 29.31 25.59
CA SER A 26 9.68 29.96 25.23
C SER A 26 9.35 31.44 25.16
N LYS A 27 9.92 32.24 26.07
CA LYS A 27 9.85 33.70 26.02
C LYS A 27 10.17 34.11 24.59
N ALA A 28 9.22 34.79 23.93
CA ALA A 28 9.40 35.31 22.58
C ALA A 28 10.75 36.04 22.54
N LYS A 29 11.68 35.51 21.73
CA LYS A 29 12.93 36.20 21.49
C LYS A 29 12.57 37.34 20.55
N LYS A 30 12.80 38.57 21.00
CA LYS A 30 12.62 39.75 20.16
C LYS A 30 13.45 39.58 18.88
N ALA A 31 12.87 39.93 17.74
CA ALA A 31 13.58 39.89 16.46
C ALA A 31 14.87 40.72 16.53
N SER A 32 15.93 40.22 15.88
CA SER A 32 17.25 40.86 15.88
C SER A 32 17.38 42.03 14.88
N PHE A 33 16.31 42.35 14.16
CA PHE A 33 16.25 43.35 13.09
C PHE A 33 15.08 44.32 13.30
N ASP A 34 15.21 45.53 12.72
CA ASP A 34 14.17 46.55 12.76
C ASP A 34 13.08 46.26 11.73
N TYR A 35 11.83 46.42 12.16
CA TYR A 35 10.64 46.34 11.31
C TYR A 35 9.51 47.14 11.96
N THR A 36 8.53 47.56 11.17
CA THR A 36 7.29 48.17 11.69
C THR A 36 6.13 47.22 11.48
N GLU A 37 5.32 46.99 12.53
CA GLU A 37 4.12 46.14 12.42
C GLU A 37 3.18 46.62 11.31
N SER A 38 3.03 47.95 11.13
CA SER A 38 2.23 48.54 10.06
C SER A 38 2.73 48.19 8.66
N ASP A 39 4.05 48.11 8.47
CA ASP A 39 4.66 47.78 7.18
C ASP A 39 4.40 46.32 6.84
N LEU A 40 4.49 45.43 7.83
CA LEU A 40 4.17 44.01 7.66
C LEU A 40 2.68 43.80 7.36
N VAL A 41 1.79 44.46 8.11
CA VAL A 41 0.34 44.42 7.85
C VAL A 41 0.06 44.89 6.43
N SER A 42 0.59 46.07 6.05
CA SER A 42 0.39 46.67 4.73
C SER A 42 0.92 45.77 3.61
N ALA A 43 2.07 45.13 3.80
CA ALA A 43 2.61 44.18 2.82
C ALA A 43 1.66 43.00 2.59
N VAL A 44 1.10 42.41 3.65
CA VAL A 44 0.15 41.29 3.50
C VAL A 44 -1.17 41.74 2.88
N THR A 45 -1.75 42.85 3.35
CA THR A 45 -3.06 43.30 2.87
C THR A 45 -2.99 43.74 1.41
N THR A 46 -2.01 44.58 1.07
CA THR A 46 -1.82 45.08 -0.30
C THR A 46 -1.53 43.94 -1.27
N ASN A 47 -0.66 42.99 -0.90
CA ASN A 47 -0.36 41.84 -1.77
C ASN A 47 -1.61 40.99 -1.99
N THR A 48 -2.34 40.65 -0.92
CA THR A 48 -3.55 39.83 -1.01
C THR A 48 -4.63 40.51 -1.87
N GLU A 49 -4.86 41.80 -1.67
CA GLU A 49 -5.84 42.58 -2.44
C GLU A 49 -5.45 42.64 -3.92
N THR A 50 -4.18 42.92 -4.22
CA THR A 50 -3.66 42.94 -5.59
C THR A 50 -3.83 41.59 -6.28
N VAL A 51 -3.42 40.50 -5.63
CA VAL A 51 -3.50 39.14 -6.21
C VAL A 51 -4.96 38.67 -6.32
N ALA A 52 -5.86 39.16 -5.47
CA ALA A 52 -7.28 38.86 -5.55
C ALA A 52 -7.95 39.43 -6.81
N GLU A 53 -7.43 40.54 -7.34
CA GLU A 53 -7.91 41.15 -8.59
C GLU A 53 -7.39 40.41 -9.84
N TRP A 54 -6.32 39.64 -9.71
CA TRP A 54 -5.74 38.90 -10.83
C TRP A 54 -6.62 37.74 -11.29
N GLU A 55 -6.58 37.46 -12.59
CA GLU A 55 -7.15 36.25 -13.17
C GLU A 55 -6.24 35.04 -12.92
N ASP A 56 -6.82 33.84 -12.94
CA ASP A 56 -6.10 32.57 -12.74
C ASP A 56 -4.90 32.42 -13.70
N LYS A 57 -5.01 32.96 -14.92
CA LYS A 57 -3.93 32.96 -15.92
C LYS A 57 -2.78 33.90 -15.54
N THR A 58 -3.08 35.11 -15.09
CA THR A 58 -2.05 36.06 -14.62
C THR A 58 -1.27 35.50 -13.44
N ILE A 59 -1.95 34.77 -12.55
CA ILE A 59 -1.30 34.06 -11.44
C ILE A 59 -0.35 32.97 -11.98
N ASP A 60 -0.77 32.19 -12.99
CA ASP A 60 0.09 31.17 -13.62
C ASP A 60 1.32 31.79 -14.29
N ASP A 61 1.10 32.83 -15.11
CA ASP A 61 2.18 33.54 -15.81
C ASP A 61 3.19 34.18 -14.82
N ALA A 62 2.73 34.63 -13.64
CA ALA A 62 3.61 35.15 -12.58
C ALA A 62 4.40 34.03 -11.89
N MET A 63 3.78 32.89 -11.61
CA MET A 63 4.45 31.72 -11.01
C MET A 63 5.55 31.14 -11.90
N GLU A 64 5.41 31.23 -13.23
CA GLU A 64 6.42 30.79 -14.19
C GLU A 64 7.66 31.70 -14.24
N GLN A 65 7.52 32.96 -13.82
CA GLN A 65 8.63 33.92 -13.79
C GLN A 65 9.52 33.79 -12.55
N TYR A 66 9.01 33.18 -11.48
CA TYR A 66 9.75 33.00 -10.24
C TYR A 66 10.77 31.86 -10.33
N ASP A 67 12.00 32.14 -9.89
CA ASP A 67 13.08 31.20 -9.76
C ASP A 67 12.95 30.40 -8.45
N ASP A 68 12.78 29.08 -8.58
CA ASP A 68 12.69 28.18 -7.41
C ASP A 68 14.00 28.08 -6.62
N SER A 69 15.12 28.55 -7.18
CA SER A 69 16.42 28.57 -6.50
C SER A 69 16.60 29.78 -5.57
N ASP A 70 15.84 30.86 -5.79
CA ASP A 70 15.75 31.98 -4.85
C ASP A 70 14.68 31.67 -3.79
N GLU A 71 15.07 31.74 -2.51
CA GLU A 71 14.19 31.35 -1.41
C GLU A 71 12.94 32.25 -1.30
N SER A 72 13.08 33.54 -1.62
CA SER A 72 11.96 34.48 -1.57
C SER A 72 11.02 34.29 -2.75
N GLU A 73 11.55 34.10 -3.96
CA GLU A 73 10.71 33.83 -5.14
C GLU A 73 10.02 32.48 -5.04
N ALA A 74 10.70 31.45 -4.53
CA ALA A 74 10.08 30.15 -4.22
C ALA A 74 8.94 30.28 -3.21
N ALA A 75 9.08 31.15 -2.20
CA ALA A 75 8.03 31.44 -1.22
C ALA A 75 6.84 32.17 -1.87
N LEU A 76 7.09 33.17 -2.72
CA LEU A 76 6.06 33.89 -3.47
C LEU A 76 5.27 32.94 -4.38
N LYS A 77 5.97 32.08 -5.14
CA LYS A 77 5.36 31.10 -6.04
C LYS A 77 4.45 30.13 -5.29
N LYS A 78 4.93 29.54 -4.19
CA LYS A 78 4.11 28.68 -3.32
C LYS A 78 2.92 29.44 -2.72
N GLY A 79 3.13 30.69 -2.34
CA GLY A 79 2.07 31.59 -1.88
C GLY A 79 0.97 31.77 -2.91
N LEU A 80 1.32 32.04 -4.17
CA LEU A 80 0.38 32.16 -5.29
C LEU A 80 -0.36 30.85 -5.58
N GLU A 81 0.35 29.72 -5.56
CA GLU A 81 -0.26 28.39 -5.74
C GLU A 81 -1.31 28.12 -4.65
N GLN A 82 -0.96 28.37 -3.40
CA GLN A 82 -1.87 28.22 -2.26
C GLN A 82 -3.02 29.22 -2.31
N PHE A 83 -2.78 30.48 -2.71
CA PHE A 83 -3.84 31.46 -2.89
C PHE A 83 -4.85 30.99 -3.92
N LYS A 84 -4.39 30.52 -5.09
CA LYS A 84 -5.25 30.00 -6.16
C LYS A 84 -6.07 28.79 -5.69
N ALA A 85 -5.45 27.87 -4.96
CA ALA A 85 -6.14 26.72 -4.37
C ALA A 85 -7.20 27.17 -3.33
N ALA A 86 -6.82 28.08 -2.44
CA ALA A 86 -7.71 28.64 -1.42
C ALA A 86 -8.88 29.39 -2.05
N ARG A 87 -8.65 30.19 -3.10
CA ARG A 87 -9.69 30.91 -3.85
C ARG A 87 -10.70 29.96 -4.51
N LYS A 88 -10.23 28.86 -5.11
CA LYS A 88 -11.13 27.84 -5.69
C LYS A 88 -12.06 27.23 -4.64
N GLU A 89 -11.54 26.97 -3.46
CA GLU A 89 -12.31 26.36 -2.36
C GLU A 89 -13.19 27.36 -1.60
N ALA A 90 -12.62 28.53 -1.25
CA ALA A 90 -13.22 29.53 -0.39
C ALA A 90 -14.00 30.62 -1.13
N GLY A 91 -13.88 30.70 -2.46
CA GLY A 91 -14.56 31.69 -3.30
C GLY A 91 -13.70 32.94 -3.52
N GLU A 92 -14.34 34.05 -3.91
CA GLU A 92 -13.64 35.33 -4.08
C GLU A 92 -13.34 35.97 -2.73
N PHE A 93 -12.23 36.70 -2.67
CA PHE A 93 -11.86 37.56 -1.55
C PHE A 93 -12.89 38.69 -1.38
N VAL A 94 -13.22 39.02 -0.13
CA VAL A 94 -14.18 40.07 0.23
C VAL A 94 -13.51 41.18 1.03
N GLY A 95 -12.59 40.85 1.93
CA GLY A 95 -11.89 41.82 2.76
C GLY A 95 -11.26 41.19 4.00
N PHE A 96 -10.58 42.02 4.79
CA PHE A 96 -10.00 41.61 6.07
C PHE A 96 -10.96 41.86 7.25
N TYR A 97 -10.82 41.08 8.31
CA TYR A 97 -11.50 41.41 9.57
C TYR A 97 -10.82 42.61 10.22
N LEU A 98 -11.60 43.66 10.51
CA LEU A 98 -11.10 44.87 11.15
C LEU A 98 -11.29 44.83 12.67
N ASP A 99 -10.48 45.59 13.41
CA ASP A 99 -10.63 45.87 14.82
C ASP A 99 -11.57 47.05 15.07
N LYS A 100 -11.56 47.61 16.29
CA LYS A 100 -12.45 48.73 16.65
C LYS A 100 -12.01 50.05 16.04
N ASP A 101 -10.75 50.15 15.64
CA ASP A 101 -10.11 51.35 15.11
C ASP A 101 -9.96 51.26 13.58
N GLU A 102 -10.75 50.39 12.95
CA GLU A 102 -10.77 50.12 11.50
C GLU A 102 -9.46 49.55 10.92
N ASN A 103 -8.57 49.01 11.76
CA ASN A 103 -7.34 48.38 11.30
C ASN A 103 -7.51 46.86 11.12
N PRO A 104 -6.81 46.23 10.16
CA PRO A 104 -6.82 44.77 10.01
C PRO A 104 -6.41 44.07 11.30
N LYS A 105 -7.19 43.08 11.74
CA LYS A 105 -6.83 42.21 12.86
C LYS A 105 -5.71 41.27 12.45
N TYR A 106 -4.58 41.39 13.13
CA TYR A 106 -3.44 40.51 12.95
C TYR A 106 -2.96 39.89 14.26
N THR A 107 -2.17 38.83 14.15
CA THR A 107 -1.37 38.28 15.24
C THR A 107 0.08 38.20 14.80
N LEU A 108 0.98 38.73 15.60
CA LEU A 108 2.41 38.68 15.35
C LEU A 108 3.07 37.55 16.17
N THR A 109 4.06 36.90 15.59
CA THR A 109 4.95 35.96 16.29
C THR A 109 6.39 36.30 15.89
N GLU A 110 7.17 36.72 16.87
CA GLU A 110 8.59 37.05 16.69
C GLU A 110 9.48 35.85 17.05
N ASP A 111 10.43 35.59 16.18
CA ASP A 111 11.58 34.73 16.41
C ASP A 111 12.87 35.55 16.22
N THR A 112 14.04 34.97 16.51
CA THR A 112 15.32 35.73 16.46
C THR A 112 15.67 36.21 15.06
N ASP A 113 15.40 35.38 14.05
CA ASP A 113 15.81 35.58 12.66
C ASP A 113 14.62 35.71 11.71
N SER A 114 13.40 35.72 12.25
CA SER A 114 12.18 35.86 11.47
C SER A 114 11.03 36.49 12.26
N VAL A 115 10.10 37.11 11.55
CA VAL A 115 8.84 37.63 12.09
C VAL A 115 7.71 37.08 11.24
N THR A 116 6.71 36.49 11.91
CA THR A 116 5.53 35.92 11.27
C THR A 116 4.31 36.75 11.62
N ILE A 117 3.56 37.16 10.60
CA ILE A 117 2.30 37.87 10.75
C ILE A 117 1.16 37.02 10.20
N LYS A 118 0.06 36.93 10.95
CA LYS A 118 -1.15 36.22 10.53
C LYS A 118 -2.34 37.15 10.54
N LEU A 119 -3.08 37.16 9.43
CA LEU A 119 -4.33 37.87 9.28
C LEU A 119 -5.45 36.90 8.95
N LYS A 120 -6.67 37.28 9.31
CA LYS A 120 -7.87 36.54 8.92
C LYS A 120 -8.61 37.33 7.84
N ALA A 121 -8.84 36.68 6.71
CA ALA A 121 -9.54 37.24 5.56
C ALA A 121 -10.89 36.55 5.34
N GLN A 122 -11.86 37.33 4.88
CA GLN A 122 -13.20 36.89 4.49
C GLN A 122 -13.19 36.55 3.01
N PHE A 123 -13.65 35.35 2.67
CA PHE A 123 -13.92 34.94 1.30
C PHE A 123 -15.38 34.47 1.22
N LYS A 124 -15.97 34.47 0.01
CA LYS A 124 -17.42 34.27 -0.19
C LYS A 124 -18.00 33.00 0.48
N LYS A 125 -17.27 31.90 0.56
CA LYS A 125 -17.74 30.61 1.08
C LYS A 125 -17.24 30.29 2.49
N ARG A 126 -16.04 30.72 2.83
CA ARG A 126 -15.41 30.49 4.16
C ARG A 126 -14.23 31.41 4.36
N ASP A 127 -13.83 31.59 5.60
CA ASP A 127 -12.66 32.41 5.93
C ASP A 127 -11.36 31.71 5.52
N VAL A 128 -10.33 32.50 5.26
CA VAL A 128 -8.97 32.04 4.99
C VAL A 128 -8.03 32.71 5.99
N ASN A 129 -7.20 31.91 6.65
CA ASN A 129 -6.08 32.41 7.43
C ASN A 129 -4.90 32.67 6.48
N ILE A 130 -4.38 33.89 6.50
CA ILE A 130 -3.25 34.31 5.68
C ILE A 130 -2.06 34.49 6.62
N THR A 131 -0.97 33.78 6.38
CA THR A 131 0.24 33.87 7.21
C THR A 131 1.45 34.13 6.35
N TYR A 132 2.15 35.23 6.60
CA TYR A 132 3.41 35.56 5.95
C TYR A 132 4.52 35.51 6.99
N THR A 133 5.64 34.92 6.62
CA THR A 133 6.87 34.93 7.41
C THR A 133 7.93 35.68 6.65
N PHE A 134 8.53 36.65 7.34
CA PHE A 134 9.66 37.42 6.86
C PHE A 134 10.91 36.94 7.61
N GLY A 135 11.96 36.61 6.88
CA GLY A 135 13.25 36.20 7.43
C GLY A 135 14.39 37.00 6.84
N MET A 136 15.58 36.87 7.44
CA MET A 136 16.78 37.55 6.95
C MET A 136 17.47 36.73 5.86
N ILE A 137 17.43 37.20 4.61
CA ILE A 137 18.18 36.65 3.47
C ILE A 137 19.23 37.69 3.08
N ASP A 138 20.52 37.31 3.06
CA ASP A 138 21.63 38.20 2.71
C ASP A 138 21.64 39.56 3.44
N LYS A 139 21.21 39.56 4.71
CA LYS A 139 21.06 40.73 5.60
C LYS A 139 19.90 41.68 5.25
N ASN A 140 19.04 41.30 4.32
CA ASN A 140 17.81 42.01 4.00
C ASN A 140 16.60 41.23 4.54
N LEU A 141 15.56 41.96 4.93
CA LEU A 141 14.30 41.36 5.32
C LEU A 141 13.54 40.94 4.06
N SER A 142 13.34 39.64 3.90
CA SER A 142 12.71 39.04 2.72
C SER A 142 11.59 38.11 3.13
N ILE A 143 10.63 37.86 2.23
CA ILE A 143 9.57 36.88 2.46
C ILE A 143 10.17 35.48 2.36
N THR A 144 10.01 34.65 3.37
CA THR A 144 10.48 33.25 3.36
C THR A 144 9.32 32.25 3.31
N SER A 145 8.10 32.69 3.64
CA SER A 145 6.91 31.85 3.54
C SER A 145 5.65 32.70 3.37
N MET A 146 4.74 32.21 2.53
CA MET A 146 3.38 32.71 2.39
C MET A 146 2.42 31.53 2.40
N THR A 147 1.38 31.60 3.22
CA THR A 147 0.39 30.53 3.30
C THR A 147 -1.04 31.06 3.34
N TYR A 148 -1.92 30.33 2.66
CA TYR A 148 -3.35 30.62 2.58
C TYR A 148 -4.13 29.37 2.99
N GLU A 149 -4.67 29.37 4.21
CA GLU A 149 -5.32 28.20 4.80
C GLU A 149 -6.83 28.43 4.95
N PRO A 150 -7.67 27.79 4.12
CA PRO A 150 -9.11 27.82 4.31
C PRO A 150 -9.50 27.25 5.69
N LYS A 151 -10.27 28.01 6.45
CA LYS A 151 -10.78 27.58 7.77
C LYS A 151 -11.94 26.62 7.59
N TYR A 152 -11.71 25.37 7.98
CA TYR A 152 -12.75 24.36 8.08
C TYR A 152 -13.41 24.37 9.45
N THR A 153 -14.70 24.02 9.47
CA THR A 153 -15.38 23.78 10.75
C THR A 153 -14.85 22.51 11.40
N ILE A 154 -14.97 22.43 12.73
CA ILE A 154 -14.60 21.23 13.49
C ILE A 154 -15.38 20.01 12.98
N GLY A 155 -16.64 20.18 12.57
CA GLY A 155 -17.44 19.09 12.01
C GLY A 155 -16.89 18.54 10.68
N GLU A 156 -16.43 19.40 9.78
CA GLU A 156 -15.84 18.99 8.50
C GLU A 156 -14.49 18.32 8.70
N THR A 157 -13.62 18.86 9.57
CA THR A 157 -12.33 18.25 9.88
C THR A 157 -12.50 16.90 10.57
N MET A 158 -13.45 16.79 11.50
CA MET A 158 -13.79 15.53 12.15
C MET A 158 -14.35 14.51 11.16
N LYS A 159 -15.21 14.92 10.21
CA LYS A 159 -15.72 14.02 9.17
C LYS A 159 -14.58 13.50 8.27
N LYS A 160 -13.67 14.38 7.84
CA LYS A 160 -12.47 13.98 7.07
C LYS A 160 -11.58 13.02 7.88
N ALA A 161 -11.32 13.33 9.14
CA ALA A 161 -10.51 12.48 10.04
C ALA A 161 -11.16 11.12 10.31
N ALA A 162 -12.47 11.08 10.51
CA ALA A 162 -13.23 9.86 10.69
C ALA A 162 -13.19 8.99 9.44
N LEU A 163 -13.36 9.59 8.25
CA LEU A 163 -13.27 8.86 6.98
C LEU A 163 -11.87 8.24 6.80
N ASN A 164 -10.81 8.97 7.11
CA ASN A 164 -9.46 8.44 7.06
C ASN A 164 -9.24 7.32 8.09
N THR A 165 -9.83 7.44 9.28
CA THR A 165 -9.77 6.40 10.32
C THR A 165 -10.49 5.14 9.89
N VAL A 166 -11.68 5.25 9.30
CA VAL A 166 -12.43 4.11 8.75
C VAL A 166 -11.65 3.47 7.60
N MET A 167 -11.02 4.26 6.74
CA MET A 167 -10.21 3.74 5.65
C MET A 167 -8.96 3.01 6.18
N GLY A 168 -8.21 3.61 7.09
CA GLY A 168 -7.00 3.01 7.67
C GLY A 168 -7.29 1.81 8.58
N MET A 169 -8.17 1.97 9.57
CA MET A 169 -8.50 0.89 10.51
C MET A 169 -9.37 -0.20 9.86
N GLY A 170 -10.28 0.17 8.97
CA GLY A 170 -11.16 -0.78 8.28
C GLY A 170 -10.40 -1.66 7.29
N THR A 171 -9.47 -1.12 6.52
CA THR A 171 -8.63 -1.93 5.62
C THR A 171 -7.79 -2.95 6.39
N VAL A 172 -7.19 -2.55 7.51
CA VAL A 172 -6.44 -3.47 8.38
C VAL A 172 -7.35 -4.60 8.89
N ILE A 173 -8.57 -4.29 9.34
CA ILE A 173 -9.54 -5.31 9.78
C ILE A 173 -9.88 -6.28 8.65
N ILE A 174 -10.16 -5.77 7.44
CA ILE A 174 -10.50 -6.59 6.27
C ILE A 174 -9.34 -7.53 5.91
N VAL A 175 -8.10 -7.03 5.88
CA VAL A 175 -6.91 -7.84 5.58
C VAL A 175 -6.71 -8.93 6.63
N LEU A 176 -6.89 -8.63 7.92
CA LEU A 176 -6.77 -9.63 8.98
C LEU A 176 -7.84 -10.73 8.87
N VAL A 177 -9.08 -10.37 8.56
CA VAL A 177 -10.15 -11.35 8.31
C VAL A 177 -9.81 -12.22 7.10
N PHE A 178 -9.34 -11.60 6.01
CA PHE A 178 -8.95 -12.32 4.81
C PHE A 178 -7.80 -13.32 5.06
N LEU A 179 -6.76 -12.91 5.78
CA LEU A 179 -5.65 -13.80 6.17
C LEU A 179 -6.12 -14.92 7.10
N SER A 180 -7.02 -14.63 8.04
CA SER A 180 -7.62 -15.64 8.91
C SER A 180 -8.36 -16.71 8.12
N LEU A 181 -9.11 -16.31 7.09
CA LEU A 181 -9.81 -17.22 6.19
C LEU A 181 -8.83 -18.07 5.37
N LEU A 182 -7.76 -17.49 4.82
CA LEU A 182 -6.74 -18.24 4.07
C LEU A 182 -6.07 -19.31 4.93
N ILE A 183 -5.71 -18.98 6.18
CA ILE A 183 -5.16 -19.97 7.12
C ILE A 183 -6.21 -21.04 7.45
N GLY A 184 -7.47 -20.65 7.60
CA GLY A 184 -8.59 -21.59 7.77
C GLY A 184 -8.77 -22.54 6.58
N LEU A 185 -8.55 -22.07 5.35
CA LEU A 185 -8.62 -22.86 4.12
C LEU A 185 -7.47 -23.87 4.01
N PHE A 186 -6.27 -23.56 4.52
CA PHE A 186 -5.17 -24.54 4.59
C PHE A 186 -5.51 -25.78 5.43
N LYS A 187 -6.43 -25.69 6.39
CA LYS A 187 -6.94 -26.85 7.13
C LYS A 187 -7.64 -27.87 6.22
N TYR A 188 -8.26 -27.42 5.13
CA TYR A 188 -8.93 -28.28 4.16
C TYR A 188 -7.96 -28.88 3.15
N VAL A 189 -6.85 -28.20 2.84
CA VAL A 189 -5.77 -28.75 2.00
C VAL A 189 -5.18 -30.02 2.65
N GLY A 190 -4.88 -29.99 3.96
CA GLY A 190 -4.37 -31.19 4.66
C GLY A 190 -5.38 -32.35 4.76
N LYS A 191 -6.69 -32.07 4.70
CA LYS A 191 -7.72 -33.12 4.60
C LYS A 191 -7.85 -33.69 3.20
N ALA A 192 -7.73 -32.84 2.17
CA ALA A 192 -7.70 -33.28 0.78
C ALA A 192 -6.47 -34.14 0.48
N GLU A 193 -5.30 -33.77 1.01
CA GLU A 193 -4.06 -34.56 0.90
C GLU A 193 -4.18 -35.94 1.58
N LYS A 194 -4.75 -35.99 2.80
CA LYS A 194 -5.03 -37.26 3.50
C LYS A 194 -6.08 -38.12 2.79
N ALA A 195 -7.10 -37.51 2.17
CA ALA A 195 -8.10 -38.24 1.41
C ALA A 195 -7.52 -38.85 0.12
N ILE A 196 -6.61 -38.13 -0.56
CA ILE A 196 -5.89 -38.63 -1.73
C ILE A 196 -4.89 -39.73 -1.35
N ALA A 197 -4.19 -39.58 -0.21
CA ALA A 197 -3.29 -40.60 0.32
C ALA A 197 -4.03 -41.89 0.76
N ASN A 198 -5.18 -41.77 1.42
CA ASN A 198 -6.02 -42.94 1.77
C ASN A 198 -6.64 -43.62 0.54
N LYS A 199 -6.96 -42.87 -0.52
CA LYS A 199 -7.42 -43.46 -1.79
C LYS A 199 -6.30 -44.24 -2.50
N LYS A 200 -5.03 -43.88 -2.27
CA LYS A 200 -3.86 -44.64 -2.75
C LYS A 200 -3.61 -45.92 -1.93
N ASN A 201 -3.95 -45.94 -0.64
CA ASN A 201 -3.80 -47.12 0.21
C ASN A 201 -4.98 -48.10 0.12
N SER A 202 -6.20 -47.62 -0.12
CA SER A 202 -7.39 -48.47 -0.34
C SER A 202 -7.40 -49.19 -1.68
N LYS A 203 -6.56 -48.79 -2.65
CA LYS A 203 -6.41 -49.50 -3.93
C LYS A 203 -5.50 -50.73 -3.84
N LYS A 204 -4.90 -51.02 -2.68
CA LYS A 204 -4.03 -52.19 -2.49
C LYS A 204 -4.80 -53.46 -2.12
N ASP A 205 -5.96 -53.36 -1.48
CA ASP A 205 -6.77 -54.53 -1.11
C ASP A 205 -7.82 -54.93 -2.16
N THR A 206 -8.20 -54.04 -3.09
CA THR A 206 -9.15 -54.40 -4.18
C THR A 206 -8.45 -54.87 -5.46
N ALA A 207 -7.13 -54.76 -5.54
CA ALA A 207 -6.36 -55.19 -6.71
C ALA A 207 -5.94 -56.67 -6.67
N VAL A 208 -6.04 -57.34 -5.52
CA VAL A 208 -5.70 -58.77 -5.41
C VAL A 208 -6.85 -59.65 -5.91
N ASP A 209 -8.10 -59.25 -5.69
CA ASP A 209 -9.27 -60.07 -6.03
C ASP A 209 -9.61 -60.05 -7.54
N ASN A 210 -9.55 -58.89 -8.19
CA ASN A 210 -9.79 -58.78 -9.65
C ASN A 210 -8.64 -59.32 -10.52
N THR A 211 -7.46 -59.56 -9.93
CA THR A 211 -6.31 -60.08 -10.69
C THR A 211 -6.37 -61.61 -10.82
N VAL A 212 -7.01 -62.33 -9.88
CA VAL A 212 -7.10 -63.79 -9.95
C VAL A 212 -8.11 -64.23 -11.01
N GLU A 213 -9.26 -63.55 -11.15
CA GLU A 213 -10.25 -63.91 -12.18
C GLU A 213 -9.82 -63.53 -13.61
N GLN A 214 -9.03 -62.47 -13.80
CA GLN A 214 -8.60 -62.04 -15.14
C GLN A 214 -7.41 -62.86 -15.69
N ILE A 215 -6.67 -63.60 -14.85
CA ILE A 215 -5.57 -64.46 -15.29
C ILE A 215 -6.09 -65.79 -15.86
N THR A 216 -7.19 -66.34 -15.33
CA THR A 216 -7.75 -67.61 -15.83
C THR A 216 -8.36 -67.49 -17.24
N THR A 217 -8.85 -66.31 -17.64
CA THR A 217 -9.52 -66.14 -18.95
C THR A 217 -8.58 -65.70 -20.09
N LYS A 218 -7.34 -65.26 -19.81
CA LYS A 218 -6.45 -64.71 -20.86
C LYS A 218 -5.35 -65.67 -21.34
N GLU A 219 -5.22 -66.87 -20.78
CA GLU A 219 -4.18 -67.83 -21.18
C GLU A 219 -4.51 -68.66 -22.45
N GLU A 220 -5.67 -68.46 -23.11
CA GLU A 220 -6.07 -69.27 -24.26
C GLU A 220 -5.74 -68.66 -25.65
N ILE A 221 -5.25 -67.43 -25.76
CA ILE A 221 -5.13 -66.77 -27.08
C ILE A 221 -3.84 -65.94 -27.20
N GLU A 222 -2.68 -66.59 -27.30
CA GLU A 222 -1.49 -65.93 -27.86
C GLU A 222 -0.45 -66.92 -28.43
N THR A 223 -0.88 -67.85 -29.29
CA THR A 223 0.04 -68.75 -30.03
C THR A 223 -0.28 -68.81 -31.52
N THR A 224 -0.74 -67.71 -32.11
CA THR A 224 -1.27 -67.70 -33.48
C THR A 224 -0.42 -66.93 -34.50
N ASN A 225 0.78 -66.45 -34.16
CA ASN A 225 1.54 -65.58 -35.09
C ASN A 225 3.01 -65.96 -35.37
N ASP A 226 3.51 -67.10 -34.89
CA ASP A 226 4.93 -67.48 -35.01
C ASP A 226 5.12 -68.90 -35.62
N GLU A 227 4.37 -69.23 -36.68
CA GLU A 227 4.45 -70.54 -37.37
C GLU A 227 5.87 -70.86 -37.88
N GLU A 228 6.60 -69.85 -38.34
CA GLU A 228 8.00 -69.99 -38.77
C GLU A 228 8.93 -70.43 -37.61
N LEU A 229 8.73 -69.90 -36.39
CA LEU A 229 9.51 -70.29 -35.22
C LEU A 229 9.16 -71.71 -34.75
N VAL A 230 7.88 -72.09 -34.83
CA VAL A 230 7.45 -73.46 -34.51
C VAL A 230 8.10 -74.47 -35.45
N ALA A 231 8.17 -74.17 -36.75
CA ALA A 231 8.80 -75.05 -37.74
C ALA A 231 10.31 -75.24 -37.47
N VAL A 232 11.05 -74.15 -37.22
CA VAL A 232 12.49 -74.21 -36.95
C VAL A 232 12.80 -74.96 -35.66
N ILE A 233 12.04 -74.71 -34.58
CA ILE A 233 12.23 -75.41 -33.30
C ILE A 233 11.91 -76.89 -33.45
N THR A 234 10.82 -77.24 -34.12
CA THR A 234 10.43 -78.65 -34.36
C THR A 234 11.47 -79.38 -35.19
N ALA A 235 11.98 -78.75 -36.26
CA ALA A 235 13.05 -79.30 -37.08
C ALA A 235 14.35 -79.49 -36.30
N ALA A 236 14.74 -78.53 -35.45
CA ALA A 236 15.93 -78.64 -34.62
C ALA A 236 15.84 -79.78 -33.59
N ILE A 237 14.67 -79.95 -32.96
CA ILE A 237 14.44 -81.05 -32.01
C ILE A 237 14.49 -82.39 -32.74
N ALA A 238 13.78 -82.52 -33.85
CA ALA A 238 13.78 -83.71 -34.71
C ALA A 238 15.21 -84.11 -35.14
N ALA A 239 16.01 -83.13 -35.57
CA ALA A 239 17.41 -83.36 -35.93
C ALA A 239 18.26 -83.81 -34.73
N SER A 240 18.12 -83.18 -33.56
CA SER A 240 18.91 -83.52 -32.37
C SER A 240 18.58 -84.90 -31.80
N SER A 241 17.34 -85.35 -31.96
CA SER A 241 16.83 -86.63 -31.45
C SER A 241 16.85 -87.73 -32.51
N GLN A 242 17.31 -87.43 -33.73
CA GLN A 242 17.33 -88.34 -34.89
C GLN A 242 15.98 -89.02 -35.15
N THR A 243 14.89 -88.27 -34.98
CA THR A 243 13.51 -88.76 -35.17
C THR A 243 12.72 -87.80 -36.06
N SER A 244 11.57 -88.26 -36.60
CA SER A 244 10.72 -87.45 -37.47
C SER A 244 9.91 -86.40 -36.69
N GLY A 245 9.76 -85.19 -37.26
CA GLY A 245 9.14 -84.03 -36.59
C GLY A 245 7.63 -84.13 -36.35
N ASP A 246 6.96 -85.14 -36.90
CA ASP A 246 5.50 -85.32 -36.87
C ASP A 246 4.96 -85.75 -35.49
N GLY A 247 5.85 -86.11 -34.56
CA GLY A 247 5.50 -86.53 -33.20
C GLY A 247 5.43 -85.42 -32.15
N PHE A 248 5.72 -84.16 -32.51
CA PHE A 248 5.84 -83.06 -31.55
C PHE A 248 4.92 -81.89 -31.91
N VAL A 249 4.22 -81.33 -30.90
CA VAL A 249 3.36 -80.15 -31.05
C VAL A 249 3.80 -79.08 -30.05
N VAL A 250 4.16 -77.90 -30.55
CA VAL A 250 4.52 -76.74 -29.71
C VAL A 250 3.25 -76.09 -29.17
N ARG A 251 3.03 -76.17 -27.86
CA ARG A 251 1.81 -75.63 -27.20
C ARG A 251 1.95 -74.19 -26.71
N SER A 252 3.16 -73.72 -26.42
CA SER A 252 3.39 -72.33 -26.02
C SER A 252 4.84 -71.93 -26.25
N ILE A 253 5.07 -70.67 -26.61
CA ILE A 253 6.40 -70.07 -26.74
C ILE A 253 6.44 -68.83 -25.84
N LYS A 254 7.33 -68.82 -24.83
CA LYS A 254 7.56 -67.64 -23.99
C LYS A 254 9.00 -67.15 -24.17
N ARG A 255 9.17 -65.93 -24.69
CA ARG A 255 10.49 -65.30 -24.78
C ARG A 255 10.96 -64.87 -23.40
N VAL A 256 12.10 -65.37 -22.97
CA VAL A 256 12.74 -64.94 -21.72
C VAL A 256 13.60 -63.71 -22.02
N GLN A 257 13.27 -62.58 -21.39
CA GLN A 257 14.08 -61.35 -21.46
C GLN A 257 15.22 -61.44 -20.43
N ASN A 258 16.23 -62.26 -20.70
CA ASN A 258 17.45 -62.28 -19.89
C ASN A 258 18.67 -62.15 -20.81
N ARG A 259 19.53 -61.16 -20.53
CA ARG A 259 20.60 -60.73 -21.44
C ARG A 259 21.94 -61.43 -21.19
N ASN A 260 22.02 -62.24 -20.13
CA ASN A 260 23.21 -63.01 -19.76
C ASN A 260 22.96 -64.49 -20.05
N TRP A 261 23.13 -64.88 -21.32
CA TRP A 261 23.39 -66.27 -21.68
C TRP A 261 24.89 -66.52 -21.48
N LYS A 262 25.25 -67.59 -20.76
CA LYS A 262 26.64 -68.05 -20.63
C LYS A 262 26.87 -69.21 -21.57
#